data_AF-A0A9P7XXB6-F1
#
_entry.id   AF-A0A9P7XXB6-F1
#
_cell.length_a   1.000
_cell.length_b   1.000
_cell.length_c   1.000
_cell.angle_alpha   90.00
_cell.angle_beta   90.00
_cell.angle_gamma   90.00
#
_symmetry.space_group_name_H-M   'P 1'
#
loop_
_entity.id
_entity.type
_entity.pdbx_description
1 polymer ?
#
loop_
_entity_poly.entity_id
_entity_poly.type
_entity_poly.pdbx_seq_one_letter_code
_entity_poly.pdbx_strand_id
1 'polypeptide(L)'
;MTLSPVHRLKRTWEQVPAKTMTTFMELQQLMSVNKNWVDYREELHSANPPCVPFVGMYLTDLVMIYDGNKDAMKQSNHLINFNKRIKTAEVIREIQQYQSVPYCLTTVPEIQQYIRRGLDGAKHVQDLHEMSLALEPR
;
A
#
# COMPACT_ATOMS: atom_id res chain seq x y z
N MET A 1 9.72 6.44 -3.81
CA MET A 1 11.16 6.75 -3.66
C MET A 1 12.06 5.52 -3.75
N THR A 2 11.52 4.30 -3.59
CA THR A 2 12.24 3.02 -3.80
C THR A 2 12.27 2.54 -5.24
N LEU A 3 11.55 3.19 -6.16
CA LEU A 3 11.59 2.87 -7.58
C LEU A 3 13.02 3.04 -8.10
N SER A 4 13.47 2.07 -8.91
CA SER A 4 14.84 2.03 -9.44
C SER A 4 15.33 3.36 -10.04
N PRO A 5 14.54 4.11 -10.84
CA PRO A 5 14.97 5.40 -11.38
C PRO A 5 15.31 6.47 -10.33
N VAL A 6 14.70 6.42 -9.14
CA VAL A 6 14.97 7.38 -8.06
C VAL A 6 16.03 6.84 -7.10
N HIS A 7 15.97 5.55 -6.76
CA HIS A 7 16.89 4.92 -5.82
C HIS A 7 18.35 4.97 -6.29
N ARG A 8 18.61 5.00 -7.60
CA ARG A 8 19.98 5.02 -8.15
C ARG A 8 20.69 6.37 -8.10
N LEU A 9 19.97 7.46 -7.80
CA LEU A 9 20.49 8.83 -7.86
C LEU A 9 21.37 9.16 -6.64
N LYS A 10 22.55 8.53 -6.55
CA LYS A 10 23.41 8.59 -5.36
C LYS A 10 23.78 10.03 -4.98
N ARG A 11 24.16 10.86 -5.96
CA ARG A 11 24.58 12.25 -5.70
C ARG A 11 23.43 13.11 -5.18
N THR A 12 22.20 12.81 -5.63
CA THR A 12 20.99 13.46 -5.11
C THR A 12 20.70 13.01 -3.68
N TRP A 13 20.82 11.70 -3.38
CA TRP A 13 20.60 11.16 -2.04
C TRP A 13 21.63 11.67 -1.02
N GLU A 14 22.88 11.89 -1.41
CA GLU A 14 23.93 12.48 -0.56
C GLU A 14 23.61 13.90 -0.07
N GLN A 15 22.75 14.62 -0.80
CA GLN A 15 22.33 15.98 -0.42
C GLN A 15 21.13 15.99 0.53
N VAL A 16 20.50 14.84 0.79
CA VAL A 16 19.35 14.76 1.70
C VAL A 16 19.86 14.81 3.15
N PRO A 17 19.31 15.68 4.02
CA PRO A 17 19.73 15.75 5.42
C PRO A 17 19.57 14.40 6.14
N ALA A 18 20.54 14.09 7.00
CA ALA A 18 20.57 12.82 7.74
C ALA A 18 19.27 12.56 8.52
N LYS A 19 18.70 13.58 9.16
CA LYS A 19 17.41 13.46 9.88
C LYS A 19 16.27 12.99 8.96
N THR A 20 16.19 13.56 7.75
CA THR A 20 15.18 13.17 6.77
C THR A 20 15.41 11.74 6.27
N MET A 21 16.67 11.34 6.09
CA MET A 21 17.03 9.95 5.75
C MET A 21 16.64 8.97 6.85
N THR A 22 16.85 9.30 8.12
CA THR A 22 16.40 8.47 9.25
C THR A 22 14.90 8.26 9.21
N THR A 23 14.10 9.32 9.10
CA THR A 23 12.64 9.21 8.99
C THR A 23 12.21 8.41 7.77
N PHE A 24 12.90 8.55 6.64
CA PHE A 24 12.63 7.74 5.46
C PHE A 24 12.87 6.24 5.72
N MET A 25 13.97 5.88 6.37
CA MET A 25 14.28 4.49 6.71
C MET A 25 13.27 3.91 7.72
N GLU A 26 12.83 4.68 8.71
CA GLU A 26 11.78 4.30 9.65
C GLU A 26 10.46 4.00 8.91
N LEU A 27 10.06 4.86 7.97
CA LEU A 27 8.87 4.64 7.15
C LEU A 27 9.01 3.43 6.23
N GLN A 28 10.21 3.17 5.69
CA GLN A 28 10.47 1.95 4.91
C GLN A 28 10.35 0.68 5.76
N GLN A 29 10.86 0.70 6.99
CA GLN A 29 10.77 -0.41 7.92
C GLN A 29 9.32 -0.67 8.32
N LEU A 30 8.55 0.38 8.64
CA LEU A 30 7.13 0.28 8.94
C LEU A 30 6.35 -0.39 7.79
N MET A 31 6.67 -0.04 6.54
CA MET A 31 6.03 -0.60 5.34
C MET A 31 6.65 -1.94 4.88
N SER A 32 7.41 -2.62 5.74
CA SER A 32 8.03 -3.89 5.40
C SER A 32 7.01 -5.02 5.25
N VAL A 33 7.21 -5.87 4.25
CA VAL A 33 6.41 -7.09 4.01
C VAL A 33 6.72 -8.22 5.00
N ASN A 34 7.72 -8.03 5.87
CA ASN A 34 8.16 -9.02 6.83
C ASN A 34 7.01 -9.51 7.73
N LYS A 35 6.97 -10.83 7.96
CA LYS A 35 5.94 -11.50 8.78
C LYS A 35 4.50 -11.08 8.42
N ASN A 36 4.20 -10.96 7.13
CA ASN A 36 2.90 -10.53 6.63
C ASN A 36 2.50 -9.13 7.13
N TRP A 37 3.40 -8.15 6.97
CA TRP A 37 3.15 -6.74 7.30
C TRP A 37 2.90 -6.48 8.80
N VAL A 38 3.59 -7.19 9.69
CA VAL A 38 3.29 -7.14 11.15
C VAL A 38 3.38 -5.71 11.71
N ASP A 39 4.47 -4.99 11.45
CA ASP A 39 4.70 -3.64 11.95
C ASP A 39 3.61 -2.68 11.43
N TYR A 40 3.26 -2.79 10.14
CA TYR A 40 2.21 -1.99 9.51
C TYR A 40 0.81 -2.28 10.08
N ARG A 41 0.49 -3.55 10.35
CA ARG A 41 -0.80 -3.95 10.94
C ARG A 41 -0.96 -3.39 12.35
N GLU A 42 0.08 -3.50 13.17
CA GLU A 42 0.08 -2.96 14.54
C GLU A 42 -0.16 -1.44 14.53
N GLU A 43 0.57 -0.72 13.67
CA GLU A 43 0.38 0.73 13.52
C GLU A 43 -1.04 1.07 13.03
N LEU A 44 -1.54 0.36 12.02
CA LEU A 44 -2.88 0.56 11.46
C LEU A 44 -4.01 0.26 12.48
N HIS A 45 -3.82 -0.71 13.37
CA HIS A 45 -4.76 -1.03 14.45
C HIS A 45 -4.72 0.01 15.58
N SER A 46 -3.59 0.68 15.78
CA SER A 46 -3.46 1.78 16.74
C SER A 46 -3.95 3.13 16.20
N ALA A 47 -4.10 3.26 14.88
CA ALA A 47 -4.51 4.49 14.22
C ALA A 47 -5.98 4.83 14.52
N ASN A 48 -6.23 6.07 14.94
CA ASN A 48 -7.58 6.61 15.07
C ASN A 48 -8.13 7.01 13.69
N PRO A 49 -9.34 6.57 13.29
CA PRO A 49 -9.98 7.03 12.05
C PRO A 49 -10.13 8.57 12.02
N PRO A 50 -10.09 9.20 10.82
CA PRO A 50 -10.05 8.59 9.49
C PRO A 50 -8.64 8.17 9.06
N CYS A 51 -8.49 6.96 8.52
CA CYS A 51 -7.23 6.48 7.94
C CYS A 51 -7.49 5.73 6.62
N VAL A 52 -6.51 5.72 5.71
CA VAL A 52 -6.58 4.95 4.46
C VAL A 52 -5.58 3.79 4.56
N PRO A 53 -6.04 2.54 4.71
CA PRO A 53 -5.15 1.40 4.76
C PRO A 53 -4.56 1.07 3.39
N PHE A 54 -3.38 0.44 3.38
CA PHE A 54 -2.77 -0.12 2.19
C PHE A 54 -3.53 -1.38 1.76
N VAL A 55 -4.39 -1.23 0.76
CA VAL A 55 -5.29 -2.28 0.29
C VAL A 55 -4.55 -3.54 -0.19
N GLY A 56 -3.32 -3.40 -0.71
CA GLY A 56 -2.53 -4.54 -1.18
C GLY A 56 -2.25 -5.61 -0.10
N MET A 57 -2.14 -5.20 1.16
CA MET A 57 -2.01 -6.11 2.30
C MET A 57 -3.25 -7.00 2.44
N TYR A 58 -4.44 -6.40 2.49
CA TYR A 58 -5.69 -7.14 2.62
C TYR A 58 -6.00 -7.99 1.39
N LEU A 59 -5.67 -7.52 0.18
CA LEU A 59 -5.81 -8.33 -1.04
C LEU A 59 -4.95 -9.59 -0.96
N THR A 60 -3.74 -9.49 -0.40
CA THR A 60 -2.87 -10.66 -0.18
C THR A 60 -3.53 -11.66 0.76
N ASP A 61 -4.13 -11.20 1.87
CA ASP A 61 -4.86 -12.07 2.80
C ASP A 61 -6.07 -12.75 2.11
N LEU A 62 -6.83 -12.00 1.32
CA LEU A 62 -7.99 -12.53 0.58
C LEU A 62 -7.57 -13.61 -0.43
N VAL A 63 -6.47 -13.40 -1.16
CA VAL A 63 -5.90 -14.40 -2.07
C VAL A 63 -5.46 -15.64 -1.29
N MET A 64 -4.75 -15.48 -0.17
CA MET A 64 -4.34 -16.61 0.68
C MET A 64 -5.54 -17.41 1.22
N ILE A 65 -6.62 -16.74 1.62
CA ILE A 65 -7.87 -17.40 2.05
C ILE A 65 -8.52 -18.13 0.87
N TYR A 66 -8.57 -17.50 -0.30
CA TYR A 66 -9.20 -18.03 -1.50
C TYR A 66 -8.51 -19.32 -1.99
N ASP A 67 -7.18 -19.29 -2.11
CA ASP A 67 -6.38 -20.42 -2.59
C ASP A 67 -6.19 -21.50 -1.52
N GLY A 68 -6.07 -21.10 -0.25
CA GLY A 68 -5.81 -22.01 0.86
C GLY A 68 -7.01 -22.81 1.34
N ASN A 69 -8.25 -22.43 0.97
CA ASN A 69 -9.47 -23.05 1.47
C ASN A 69 -10.46 -23.37 0.33
N LYS A 70 -10.95 -24.63 0.28
CA LYS A 70 -12.01 -25.03 -0.64
C LYS A 70 -13.34 -24.37 -0.29
N ASP A 71 -14.18 -24.11 -1.29
CA ASP A 71 -15.51 -23.53 -1.10
C ASP A 71 -16.52 -24.50 -0.46
N ALA A 72 -16.30 -25.80 -0.62
CA ALA A 72 -17.08 -26.86 0.00
C ALA A 72 -16.26 -27.67 1.01
N MET A 73 -16.96 -28.34 1.93
CA MET A 73 -16.37 -29.23 2.93
C MET A 73 -15.70 -30.43 2.25
N LYS A 74 -14.62 -30.94 2.84
CA LYS A 74 -13.86 -32.07 2.28
C LYS A 74 -14.73 -33.33 2.11
N GLN A 75 -15.74 -33.49 2.95
CA GLN A 75 -16.63 -34.65 3.01
C GLN A 75 -17.76 -34.61 1.98
N SER A 76 -18.13 -33.42 1.48
CA SER A 76 -19.22 -33.26 0.51
C SER A 76 -19.12 -31.94 -0.24
N ASN A 77 -19.20 -32.01 -1.56
CA ASN A 77 -19.22 -30.82 -2.43
C ASN A 77 -20.50 -29.98 -2.30
N HIS A 78 -21.53 -30.47 -1.61
CA HIS A 78 -22.80 -29.77 -1.42
C HIS A 78 -22.84 -28.99 -0.10
N LEU A 79 -21.86 -29.17 0.78
CA LEU A 79 -21.78 -28.48 2.07
C LEU A 79 -20.82 -27.31 1.98
N ILE A 80 -21.32 -26.09 2.21
CA ILE A 80 -20.52 -24.86 2.16
C ILE A 80 -19.46 -24.86 3.27
N ASN A 81 -18.23 -24.47 2.95
CA ASN A 81 -17.19 -24.23 3.92
C ASN A 81 -17.38 -22.86 4.58
N PHE A 82 -18.15 -22.80 5.67
CA PHE A 82 -18.39 -21.57 6.42
C PHE A 82 -17.12 -20.94 6.99
N ASN A 83 -16.10 -21.74 7.32
CA ASN A 83 -14.84 -21.20 7.83
C ASN A 83 -14.14 -20.29 6.78
N LYS A 84 -14.16 -20.68 5.49
CA LYS A 84 -13.66 -19.81 4.40
C LYS A 84 -14.45 -18.49 4.34
N ARG A 85 -15.78 -18.58 4.47
CA ARG A 85 -16.67 -17.41 4.40
C ARG A 85 -16.48 -16.46 5.58
N ILE A 86 -16.33 -17.00 6.79
CA ILE A 86 -16.07 -16.21 8.01
C ILE A 86 -14.75 -15.45 7.88
N LYS A 87 -13.65 -16.13 7.54
CA LYS A 87 -12.34 -15.48 7.34
C LYS A 87 -12.38 -14.36 6.29
N THR A 88 -13.06 -14.61 5.17
CA THR A 88 -13.24 -13.60 4.11
C THR A 88 -14.01 -12.39 4.65
N ALA A 89 -15.09 -12.63 5.41
CA ALA A 89 -15.91 -11.57 5.97
C ALA A 89 -15.17 -10.76 7.06
N GLU A 90 -14.29 -11.39 7.84
CA GLU A 90 -13.45 -10.71 8.83
C GLU A 90 -12.53 -9.68 8.17
N VAL A 91 -11.82 -10.07 7.10
CA VAL A 91 -10.95 -9.15 6.33
C VAL A 91 -11.76 -7.98 5.76
N ILE A 92 -12.92 -8.26 5.16
CA ILE A 92 -13.77 -7.20 4.59
C ILE A 92 -14.27 -6.24 5.68
N ARG A 93 -14.68 -6.78 6.83
CA ARG A 93 -15.18 -5.97 7.95
C ARG A 93 -14.08 -5.05 8.50
N GLU A 94 -12.85 -5.54 8.58
CA GLU A 94 -11.71 -4.73 8.99
C GLU A 94 -11.48 -3.56 8.04
N ILE A 95 -11.57 -3.75 6.71
CA ILE A 95 -11.46 -2.64 5.75
C ILE A 95 -12.61 -1.63 5.93
N GLN A 96 -13.83 -2.12 6.13
CA GLN A 96 -15.02 -1.28 6.28
C GLN A 96 -14.97 -0.37 7.51
N GLN A 97 -14.30 -0.79 8.59
CA GLN A 97 -14.19 0.03 9.81
C GLN A 97 -13.51 1.38 9.53
N TYR A 98 -12.56 1.41 8.60
CA TYR A 98 -11.82 2.62 8.22
C TYR A 98 -12.58 3.55 7.28
N GLN A 99 -13.77 3.13 6.80
CA GLN A 99 -14.66 3.94 5.97
C GLN A 99 -15.77 4.62 6.79
N SER A 100 -15.84 4.35 8.10
CA SER A 100 -16.90 4.85 8.98
C SER A 100 -16.80 6.34 9.30
N VAL A 101 -15.60 6.92 9.21
CA VAL A 101 -15.33 8.33 9.53
C VAL A 101 -14.76 9.02 8.28
N PRO A 102 -15.38 10.10 7.80
CA PRO A 102 -14.84 10.87 6.68
C PRO A 102 -13.68 11.77 7.13
N TYR A 103 -12.80 12.11 6.19
CA TYR A 103 -11.79 13.14 6.41
C TYR A 103 -12.42 14.54 6.54
N CYS A 104 -12.02 15.29 7.58
CA CYS A 104 -12.40 16.69 7.75
C CYS A 104 -11.51 17.61 6.89
N LEU A 105 -11.51 17.37 5.57
CA LEU A 105 -10.74 18.14 4.59
C LEU A 105 -11.67 18.96 3.72
N THR A 106 -11.31 20.21 3.45
CA THR A 106 -12.05 21.07 2.51
C THR A 106 -11.60 20.77 1.09
N THR A 107 -12.54 20.47 0.21
CA THR A 107 -12.24 20.21 -1.21
C THR A 107 -11.93 21.51 -1.94
N VAL A 108 -10.79 21.55 -2.64
CA VAL A 108 -10.42 22.67 -3.52
C VAL A 108 -10.36 22.14 -4.96
N PRO A 109 -11.37 22.42 -5.80
CA PRO A 109 -11.47 21.85 -7.14
C PRO A 109 -10.24 22.08 -8.02
N GLU A 110 -9.63 23.26 -7.91
CA GLU A 110 -8.46 23.67 -8.69
C GLU A 110 -7.25 22.79 -8.34
N ILE A 111 -7.00 22.56 -7.05
CA ILE A 111 -5.91 21.70 -6.57
C ILE A 111 -6.16 20.26 -7.01
N GLN A 112 -7.40 19.77 -6.89
CA GLN A 112 -7.73 18.41 -7.32
C GLN A 112 -7.55 18.23 -8.83
N GLN A 113 -7.96 19.21 -9.63
CA GLN A 113 -7.78 19.18 -11.08
C GLN A 113 -6.29 19.22 -11.45
N TYR A 114 -5.50 20.05 -10.77
CA TYR A 114 -4.06 20.10 -10.97
C TYR A 114 -3.39 18.74 -10.69
N ILE A 115 -3.72 18.12 -9.54
CA ILE A 115 -3.20 16.78 -9.18
C ILE A 115 -3.62 15.74 -10.22
N ARG A 116 -4.89 15.71 -10.64
CA ARG A 116 -5.39 14.75 -11.65
C ARG A 116 -4.65 14.88 -12.97
N ARG A 117 -4.49 16.11 -13.49
CA ARG A 117 -3.72 16.35 -14.73
C ARG A 117 -2.26 15.87 -14.62
N GLY A 118 -1.64 16.06 -13.46
CA GLY A 118 -0.28 15.56 -13.20
C GLY A 118 -0.19 14.03 -13.19
N LEU A 119 -1.22 13.35 -12.67
CA LEU A 119 -1.31 11.89 -12.67
C LEU A 119 -1.59 11.32 -14.06
N ASP A 120 -2.47 11.95 -14.85
CA ASP A 120 -2.76 11.55 -16.23
C ASP A 120 -1.53 11.70 -17.14
N GLY A 121 -0.66 12.66 -16.83
CA GLY A 121 0.62 12.87 -17.50
C GLY A 121 1.78 12.01 -16.97
N ALA A 122 1.51 11.03 -16.10
CA ALA A 122 2.56 10.18 -15.53
C ALA A 122 3.27 9.38 -16.63
N LYS A 123 4.60 9.54 -16.69
CA LYS A 123 5.45 8.86 -17.67
C LYS A 123 5.59 7.38 -17.39
N HIS A 124 5.89 6.60 -18.41
CA HIS A 124 6.18 5.18 -18.23
C HIS A 124 7.50 4.98 -17.47
N VAL A 125 7.61 3.83 -16.80
CA VAL A 125 8.79 3.48 -15.99
C VAL A 125 10.08 3.52 -16.82
N GLN A 126 10.00 3.17 -18.10
CA GLN A 126 11.12 3.21 -19.02
C GLN A 126 11.62 4.65 -19.26
N ASP A 127 10.71 5.58 -19.56
CA ASP A 127 11.04 7.00 -19.70
C ASP A 127 11.66 7.58 -18.42
N LEU A 128 11.12 7.19 -17.26
CA LEU A 128 11.67 7.60 -15.96
C LEU A 128 13.09 7.09 -15.75
N HIS A 129 13.40 5.88 -16.22
CA HIS A 129 14.74 5.32 -16.16
C HIS A 129 15.72 6.08 -17.05
N GLU A 130 15.32 6.41 -18.28
CA GLU A 130 16.12 7.22 -19.22
C GLU A 130 16.38 8.62 -18.66
N MET A 131 15.36 9.27 -18.08
CA MET A 131 15.50 10.54 -17.40
C MET A 131 16.49 10.47 -16.23
N SER A 132 16.41 9.40 -15.43
CA SER A 132 17.35 9.16 -14.34
C SER A 132 18.79 9.03 -14.85
N LEU A 133 19.01 8.27 -15.94
CA LEU A 133 20.32 8.10 -16.56
C LEU A 133 20.88 9.42 -17.11
N ALA A 134 20.03 10.25 -17.69
CA ALA A 134 20.41 11.57 -18.20
C ALA A 134 20.84 12.52 -17.07
N LEU A 135 20.16 12.47 -15.91
CA LEU A 135 20.47 13.31 -14.74
C LEU A 135 21.76 12.87 -14.04
N GLU A 136 21.88 11.57 -13.76
CA GLU A 136 23.09 11.00 -13.17
C GLU A 136 23.58 9.83 -14.04
N PRO A 137 24.53 10.07 -14.97
CA PRO A 137 25.17 9.02 -15.75
C PRO A 137 25.93 8.02 -14.86
N ARG A 138 26.23 6.84 -15.41
CA ARG A 138 26.97 5.78 -14.71
C ARG A 138 28.39 6.19 -14.34
#